data_AF-Q707V3-F1
#
_entry.id   AF-Q707V3-F1
#
_cell.length_a   1.000
_cell.length_b   1.000
_cell.length_c   1.000
_cell.angle_alpha   90.00
_cell.angle_beta   90.00
_cell.angle_gamma   90.00
#
_symmetry.space_group_name_H-M   'P 1'
#
loop_
_entity.id
_entity.type
_entity.pdbx_description
1 polymer ?
#
loop_
_entity_poly.entity_id
_entity_poly.type
_entity_poly.pdbx_seq_one_letter_code
_entity_poly.pdbx_strand_id
1 'polypeptide(L)'
;MYLLFFLIALCWGNPTTCLNEGAIGYMAIDILQSQNIETITINDNEYKLNKFNNIKDYISKVWGAASVYNLDLGNDYTKWQSSLDNVETDNIKNYINGHDNVYYNPGGKNKYLIIEASKELKWKGNLNNNKFNVNLKSIFSNAENLKVGHSDLLKLFSSIVNSKGSDNQKKVLNSLLDNINDRRLKKLVSTGQWTEAISDSVANEIAKNNKLTSIKAQLGSQKTQNVMIDANGHDLLKIDYDKTFVTANDLKNKIIDKNKLENAKNYFKIQNNDKILEDIKSKFSKNINENIKGSIRDHAKLIEFTENKKFNTINDNSNSDSKIKSITCKV
;
A
#
# COMPACT_ATOMS: atom_id res chain seq x y z
N MET A 1 23.05 9.00 -19.22
CA MET A 1 22.46 8.03 -18.26
C MET A 1 21.37 8.76 -17.49
N TYR A 2 20.11 8.55 -17.86
CA TYR A 2 18.95 9.22 -17.27
C TYR A 2 18.72 8.67 -15.86
N LEU A 3 18.78 9.53 -14.84
CA LEU A 3 18.34 9.20 -13.49
C LEU A 3 16.81 9.06 -13.56
N LEU A 4 16.30 7.83 -13.67
CA LEU A 4 14.88 7.58 -13.43
C LEU A 4 14.64 7.85 -11.95
N PHE A 5 13.91 8.92 -11.64
CA PHE A 5 13.38 9.15 -10.31
C PHE A 5 12.38 8.04 -9.98
N PHE A 6 12.84 6.95 -9.38
CA PHE A 6 11.97 5.89 -8.91
C PHE A 6 11.42 6.28 -7.54
N LEU A 7 10.17 6.73 -7.57
CA LEU A 7 9.35 6.94 -6.40
C LEU A 7 9.22 5.62 -5.62
N ILE A 8 9.65 5.62 -4.36
CA ILE A 8 9.02 4.80 -3.31
C ILE A 8 7.73 5.52 -2.88
N ALA A 9 7.03 6.16 -3.82
CA ALA A 9 5.62 6.40 -3.60
C ALA A 9 4.95 5.05 -3.58
N LEU A 10 4.05 4.93 -2.64
CA LEU A 10 2.93 4.02 -2.58
C LEU A 10 2.28 3.87 -3.97
N CYS A 11 2.87 3.08 -4.86
CA CYS A 11 2.18 2.59 -6.04
C CYS A 11 1.10 1.63 -5.55
N TRP A 12 -0.02 1.53 -6.26
CA TRP A 12 -1.06 0.54 -5.96
C TRP A 12 -0.47 -0.87 -5.75
N GLY A 13 0.58 -1.21 -6.48
CA GLY A 13 1.41 -2.40 -6.32
C GLY A 13 2.42 -2.26 -5.18
N ASN A 14 2.04 -2.79 -4.02
CA ASN A 14 2.97 -3.10 -2.95
C ASN A 14 3.46 -4.55 -3.13
N PRO A 15 4.74 -4.78 -3.46
CA PRO A 15 5.29 -6.13 -3.67
C PRO A 15 5.13 -7.06 -2.46
N THR A 16 5.01 -6.47 -1.27
CA THR A 16 4.99 -7.21 0.00
C THR A 16 3.58 -7.62 0.42
N THR A 17 2.52 -7.19 -0.29
CA THR A 17 1.14 -7.60 -0.04
C THR A 17 0.39 -8.07 -1.29
N CYS A 18 0.98 -7.92 -2.48
CA CYS A 18 0.28 -8.16 -3.74
C CYS A 18 -0.29 -9.58 -3.86
N LEU A 19 0.41 -10.62 -3.37
CA LEU A 19 -0.10 -11.98 -3.49
C LEU A 19 -1.14 -12.33 -2.42
N ASN A 20 -1.18 -11.62 -1.28
CA ASN A 20 -2.34 -11.70 -0.38
C ASN A 20 -3.59 -11.12 -1.04
N GLU A 21 -3.44 -9.98 -1.73
CA GLU A 21 -4.54 -9.34 -2.48
C GLU A 21 -5.02 -10.20 -3.65
N GLY A 22 -4.08 -10.82 -4.39
CA GLY A 22 -4.40 -11.78 -5.46
C GLY A 22 -5.09 -13.05 -4.95
N ALA A 23 -4.68 -13.57 -3.80
CA ALA A 23 -5.31 -14.74 -3.19
C ALA A 23 -6.79 -14.48 -2.85
N ILE A 24 -7.11 -13.32 -2.26
CA ILE A 24 -8.50 -12.93 -1.97
C ILE A 24 -9.35 -12.89 -3.25
N GLY A 25 -8.81 -12.30 -4.33
CA GLY A 25 -9.50 -12.26 -5.62
C GLY A 25 -9.73 -13.65 -6.22
N TYR A 26 -8.75 -14.56 -6.12
CA TYR A 26 -8.91 -15.94 -6.59
C TYR A 26 -9.91 -16.74 -5.75
N MET A 27 -9.88 -16.61 -4.42
CA MET A 27 -10.85 -17.25 -3.52
C MET A 27 -12.28 -16.83 -3.85
N ALA A 28 -12.50 -15.54 -4.13
CA ALA A 28 -13.82 -15.05 -4.51
C ALA A 28 -14.28 -15.67 -5.84
N ILE A 29 -13.37 -15.76 -6.82
CA ILE A 29 -13.67 -16.33 -8.13
C ILE A 29 -13.97 -17.83 -8.07
N ASP A 30 -13.21 -18.58 -7.29
CA ASP A 30 -13.44 -20.01 -7.06
C ASP A 30 -14.85 -20.27 -6.50
N ILE A 31 -15.28 -19.45 -5.53
CA ILE A 31 -16.64 -19.48 -4.96
C ILE A 31 -17.70 -19.14 -6.01
N LEU A 32 -17.50 -18.07 -6.78
CA LEU A 32 -18.47 -17.61 -7.79
C LEU A 32 -18.63 -18.66 -8.91
N GLN A 33 -17.52 -19.21 -9.41
CA GLN A 33 -17.53 -20.24 -10.46
C GLN A 33 -18.17 -21.54 -9.96
N SER A 34 -17.88 -21.96 -8.72
CA SER A 34 -18.51 -23.14 -8.09
C SER A 34 -20.04 -23.00 -7.96
N GLN A 35 -20.54 -21.76 -7.82
CA GLN A 35 -21.97 -21.45 -7.76
C GLN A 35 -22.58 -21.08 -9.11
N ASN A 36 -21.81 -21.14 -10.21
CA ASN A 36 -22.23 -20.71 -11.55
C ASN A 36 -22.73 -19.25 -11.62
N ILE A 37 -22.17 -18.36 -10.78
CA ILE A 37 -22.42 -16.92 -10.84
C ILE A 37 -21.53 -16.32 -11.93
N GLU A 38 -22.13 -15.62 -12.90
CA GLU A 38 -21.43 -15.13 -14.09
C GLU A 38 -21.32 -13.60 -14.15
N THR A 39 -22.16 -12.88 -13.41
CA THR A 39 -22.15 -11.40 -13.38
C THR A 39 -22.26 -10.85 -11.96
N ILE A 40 -21.71 -9.65 -11.76
CA ILE A 40 -21.84 -8.85 -10.53
C ILE A 40 -22.40 -7.48 -10.91
N THR A 41 -23.51 -7.09 -10.29
CA THR A 41 -24.02 -5.72 -10.35
C THR A 41 -23.33 -4.87 -9.28
N ILE A 42 -22.62 -3.83 -9.71
CA ILE A 42 -21.92 -2.88 -8.85
C ILE A 42 -22.45 -1.48 -9.15
N ASN A 43 -23.06 -0.82 -8.16
CA ASN A 43 -23.64 0.53 -8.30
C ASN A 43 -24.48 0.66 -9.59
N ASP A 44 -25.50 -0.21 -9.70
CA ASP A 44 -26.48 -0.29 -10.79
C ASP A 44 -25.93 -0.69 -12.18
N ASN A 45 -24.65 -1.04 -12.28
CA ASN A 45 -24.02 -1.48 -13.54
C ASN A 45 -23.63 -2.96 -13.46
N GLU A 46 -23.93 -3.74 -14.50
CA GLU A 46 -23.58 -5.16 -14.56
C GLU A 46 -22.19 -5.40 -15.18
N TYR A 47 -21.39 -6.20 -14.50
CA TYR A 47 -20.05 -6.59 -14.94
C TYR A 47 -19.94 -8.11 -15.04
N LYS A 48 -19.58 -8.59 -16.22
CA LYS A 48 -19.41 -10.02 -16.50
C LYS A 48 -18.04 -10.49 -16.04
N LEU A 49 -18.00 -11.65 -15.39
CA LEU A 49 -16.79 -12.28 -14.90
C LEU A 49 -16.08 -13.04 -16.02
N ASN A 50 -14.76 -12.91 -16.09
CA ASN A 50 -13.94 -13.88 -16.80
C ASN A 50 -13.99 -15.23 -16.07
N LYS A 51 -13.99 -16.33 -16.83
CA LYS A 51 -13.78 -17.67 -16.25
C LYS A 51 -12.29 -17.98 -16.25
N PHE A 52 -11.81 -18.50 -15.13
CA PHE A 52 -10.43 -18.91 -14.94
C PHE A 52 -10.38 -20.42 -14.77
N ASN A 53 -9.41 -21.07 -15.41
CA ASN A 53 -9.29 -22.53 -15.38
C ASN A 53 -8.58 -23.03 -14.12
N ASN A 54 -7.64 -22.25 -13.58
CA ASN A 54 -6.82 -22.57 -12.42
C ASN A 54 -6.10 -21.31 -11.89
N ILE A 55 -5.31 -21.47 -10.81
CA ILE A 55 -4.53 -20.40 -10.19
C ILE A 55 -3.57 -19.74 -11.19
N LYS A 56 -2.88 -20.53 -12.02
CA LYS A 56 -1.89 -20.01 -12.98
C LYS A 56 -2.53 -19.11 -14.04
N ASP A 57 -3.67 -19.53 -14.57
CA ASP A 57 -4.47 -18.74 -15.53
C ASP A 57 -4.89 -17.40 -14.92
N TYR A 58 -5.49 -17.43 -13.71
CA TYR A 58 -5.85 -16.22 -12.96
C TYR A 58 -4.66 -15.28 -12.74
N ILE A 59 -3.55 -15.80 -12.18
CA ILE A 59 -2.37 -14.99 -11.86
C ILE A 59 -1.76 -14.37 -13.10
N SER A 60 -1.70 -15.10 -14.22
CA SER A 60 -1.20 -14.59 -15.50
C SER A 60 -2.03 -13.42 -16.03
N LYS A 61 -3.33 -13.38 -15.70
CA LYS A 61 -4.25 -12.31 -16.12
C LYS A 61 -4.18 -11.08 -15.24
N VAL A 62 -4.07 -11.24 -13.92
CA VAL A 62 -4.22 -10.12 -12.96
C VAL A 62 -2.89 -9.55 -12.45
N TRP A 63 -1.77 -10.29 -12.54
CA TRP A 63 -0.50 -9.88 -11.94
C TRP A 63 0.62 -9.74 -12.97
N GLY A 64 1.10 -8.52 -13.18
CA GLY A 64 2.06 -8.20 -14.25
C GLY A 64 3.45 -8.83 -14.10
N ALA A 65 3.78 -9.34 -12.91
CA ALA A 65 5.04 -10.02 -12.62
C ALA A 65 4.97 -11.56 -12.73
N ALA A 66 3.80 -12.11 -13.08
CA ALA A 66 3.54 -13.55 -13.09
C ALA A 66 4.60 -14.37 -13.85
N SER A 67 4.96 -13.97 -15.07
CA SER A 67 5.91 -14.71 -15.90
C SER A 67 7.36 -14.64 -15.41
N VAL A 68 7.75 -13.57 -14.72
CA VAL A 68 9.12 -13.42 -14.18
C VAL A 68 9.34 -14.28 -12.95
N TYR A 69 8.32 -14.38 -12.10
CA TYR A 69 8.42 -15.22 -10.90
C TYR A 69 8.11 -16.68 -11.19
N ASN A 70 7.09 -16.98 -12.01
CA ASN A 70 6.63 -18.32 -12.34
C ASN A 70 6.52 -19.23 -11.09
N LEU A 71 5.84 -18.71 -10.06
CA LEU A 71 5.66 -19.41 -8.78
C LEU A 71 4.68 -20.58 -8.94
N ASP A 72 4.96 -21.67 -8.23
CA ASP A 72 4.02 -22.78 -8.06
C ASP A 72 3.09 -22.50 -6.88
N LEU A 73 2.01 -21.76 -7.17
CA LEU A 73 1.01 -21.36 -6.18
C LEU A 73 -0.10 -22.42 -6.08
N GLY A 74 -0.23 -23.06 -4.92
CA GLY A 74 -1.31 -24.01 -4.62
C GLY A 74 -2.49 -23.38 -3.87
N ASN A 75 -3.49 -24.18 -3.46
CA ASN A 75 -4.69 -23.69 -2.76
C ASN A 75 -4.47 -23.29 -1.29
N ASP A 76 -3.24 -23.44 -0.77
CA ASP A 76 -2.86 -22.85 0.52
C ASP A 76 -2.54 -21.36 0.35
N TYR A 77 -3.61 -20.56 0.30
CA TYR A 77 -3.56 -19.12 0.04
C TYR A 77 -2.66 -18.34 1.01
N THR A 78 -2.55 -18.81 2.26
CA THR A 78 -1.72 -18.15 3.28
C THR A 78 -0.22 -18.17 2.95
N LYS A 79 0.20 -19.10 2.08
CA LYS A 79 1.61 -19.24 1.67
C LYS A 79 1.98 -18.39 0.46
N TRP A 80 1.01 -17.84 -0.29
CA TRP A 80 1.30 -17.18 -1.57
C TRP A 80 2.30 -16.04 -1.42
N GLN A 81 2.07 -15.13 -0.48
CA GLN A 81 2.99 -14.03 -0.23
C GLN A 81 4.34 -14.52 0.29
N SER A 82 4.37 -15.53 1.17
CA SER A 82 5.63 -16.09 1.65
C SER A 82 6.45 -16.78 0.54
N SER A 83 5.81 -17.35 -0.48
CA SER A 83 6.50 -17.89 -1.66
C SER A 83 7.24 -16.80 -2.44
N LEU A 84 6.64 -15.61 -2.56
CA LEU A 84 7.33 -14.45 -3.14
C LEU A 84 8.40 -13.88 -2.19
N ASP A 85 8.10 -13.82 -0.90
CA ASP A 85 9.04 -13.30 0.10
C ASP A 85 10.32 -14.14 0.15
N ASN A 86 10.23 -15.47 0.00
CA ASN A 86 11.38 -16.37 -0.06
C ASN A 86 12.26 -16.15 -1.29
N VAL A 87 11.68 -15.65 -2.40
CA VAL A 87 12.46 -15.31 -3.61
C VAL A 87 13.15 -13.94 -3.46
N GLU A 88 12.49 -12.99 -2.81
CA GLU A 88 12.94 -11.59 -2.72
C GLU A 88 13.73 -11.26 -1.44
N THR A 89 13.69 -12.12 -0.43
CA THR A 89 14.51 -12.08 0.79
C THR A 89 14.58 -10.68 1.42
N ASP A 90 15.76 -10.05 1.41
CA ASP A 90 16.03 -8.74 1.99
C ASP A 90 15.21 -7.61 1.37
N ASN A 91 14.82 -7.73 0.08
CA ASN A 91 14.02 -6.70 -0.59
C ASN A 91 12.68 -6.49 0.12
N ILE A 92 12.09 -7.53 0.73
CA ILE A 92 10.82 -7.40 1.47
C ILE A 92 10.99 -6.51 2.70
N LYS A 93 11.97 -6.82 3.55
CA LYS A 93 12.25 -6.05 4.77
C LYS A 93 12.67 -4.62 4.44
N ASN A 94 13.53 -4.45 3.42
CA ASN A 94 14.02 -3.15 2.99
C ASN A 94 12.91 -2.32 2.34
N TYR A 95 11.97 -2.94 1.62
CA TYR A 95 10.80 -2.24 1.09
C TYR A 95 9.88 -1.79 2.22
N ILE A 96 9.52 -2.67 3.15
CA ILE A 96 8.60 -2.35 4.26
C ILE A 96 9.12 -1.18 5.09
N ASN A 97 10.41 -1.18 5.42
CA ASN A 97 11.04 -0.15 6.26
C ASN A 97 11.58 1.04 5.47
N GLY A 98 11.56 0.99 4.14
CA GLY A 98 12.17 2.01 3.30
C GLY A 98 11.36 3.30 3.21
N HIS A 99 12.03 4.41 3.00
CA HIS A 99 11.45 5.74 2.74
C HIS A 99 12.16 6.44 1.58
N ASP A 100 11.49 7.45 1.03
CA ASP A 100 12.08 8.34 0.03
C ASP A 100 12.93 9.44 0.73
N ASN A 101 13.54 10.30 -0.07
CA ASN A 101 14.27 11.48 0.38
C ASN A 101 13.33 12.44 1.12
N VAL A 102 13.80 13.08 2.19
CA VAL A 102 13.04 14.09 2.94
C VAL A 102 13.68 15.44 2.77
N TYR A 103 12.89 16.39 2.24
CA TYR A 103 13.32 17.75 2.00
C TYR A 103 12.64 18.73 2.96
N TYR A 104 13.45 19.59 3.61
CA TYR A 104 12.98 20.62 4.53
C TYR A 104 13.40 22.03 4.07
N ASN A 105 12.54 23.02 4.29
CA ASN A 105 12.76 24.41 3.86
C ASN A 105 12.70 25.36 5.07
N PRO A 106 13.79 25.52 5.84
CA PRO A 106 13.79 26.31 7.07
C PRO A 106 13.56 27.82 6.83
N GLY A 107 14.06 28.36 5.72
CA GLY A 107 14.05 29.80 5.42
C GLY A 107 13.14 30.23 4.28
N GLY A 108 12.28 29.34 3.79
CA GLY A 108 11.33 29.58 2.69
C GLY A 108 11.93 29.59 1.27
N LYS A 109 13.24 29.79 1.10
CA LYS A 109 13.89 29.91 -0.23
C LYS A 109 14.50 28.61 -0.77
N ASN A 110 15.13 27.81 0.07
CA ASN A 110 15.89 26.62 -0.35
C ASN A 110 15.40 25.37 0.38
N LYS A 111 15.18 24.29 -0.38
CA LYS A 111 14.90 22.96 0.17
C LYS A 111 16.20 22.18 0.31
N TYR A 112 16.45 21.65 1.50
CA TYR A 112 17.63 20.85 1.83
C TYR A 112 17.25 19.38 2.01
N LEU A 113 18.08 18.47 1.53
CA LEU A 113 17.94 17.03 1.78
C LEU A 113 18.39 16.74 3.22
N ILE A 114 17.43 16.51 4.13
CA ILE A 114 17.71 16.30 5.55
C ILE A 114 17.69 14.83 5.97
N ILE A 115 17.03 13.97 5.18
CA ILE A 115 17.07 12.51 5.33
C ILE A 115 17.22 11.90 3.93
N GLU A 116 18.30 11.17 3.69
CA GLU A 116 18.53 10.48 2.41
C GLU A 116 17.58 9.27 2.26
N ALA A 117 17.08 9.03 1.05
CA ALA A 117 16.26 7.87 0.75
C ALA A 117 16.94 6.55 1.15
N SER A 118 16.12 5.55 1.47
CA SER A 118 16.59 4.17 1.58
C SER A 118 17.19 3.71 0.25
N LYS A 119 18.15 2.78 0.33
CA LYS A 119 18.82 2.23 -0.86
C LYS A 119 17.80 1.69 -1.87
N GLU A 120 18.01 2.04 -3.14
CA GLU A 120 17.19 1.54 -4.23
C GLU A 120 17.18 0.01 -4.29
N LEU A 121 15.99 -0.56 -4.45
CA LEU A 121 15.77 -2.01 -4.49
C LEU A 121 15.76 -2.51 -5.93
N LYS A 122 16.41 -3.66 -6.16
CA LYS A 122 16.42 -4.35 -7.44
C LYS A 122 15.67 -5.67 -7.29
N TRP A 123 14.44 -5.70 -7.79
CA TRP A 123 13.59 -6.90 -7.82
C TRP A 123 14.07 -7.88 -8.89
N LYS A 124 13.71 -9.17 -8.75
CA LYS A 124 13.98 -10.19 -9.78
C LYS A 124 13.56 -9.71 -11.16
N GLY A 125 14.43 -9.89 -12.16
CA GLY A 125 14.18 -9.46 -13.54
C GLY A 125 14.16 -7.94 -13.75
N ASN A 126 14.65 -7.14 -12.79
CA ASN A 126 14.57 -5.68 -12.79
C ASN A 126 13.13 -5.17 -13.00
N LEU A 127 12.17 -5.86 -12.36
CA LEU A 127 10.76 -5.51 -12.46
C LEU A 127 10.50 -4.09 -11.95
N ASN A 128 9.77 -3.32 -12.75
CA ASN A 128 9.24 -2.03 -12.33
C ASN A 128 8.11 -2.21 -11.30
N ASN A 129 7.99 -1.27 -10.35
CA ASN A 129 6.97 -1.30 -9.29
C ASN A 129 5.54 -1.56 -9.78
N ASN A 130 5.17 -1.02 -10.95
CA ASN A 130 3.83 -1.20 -11.53
C ASN A 130 3.48 -2.65 -11.90
N LYS A 131 4.47 -3.53 -12.06
CA LYS A 131 4.25 -4.95 -12.34
C LYS A 131 3.74 -5.73 -11.13
N PHE A 132 3.93 -5.20 -9.93
CA PHE A 132 3.39 -5.78 -8.69
C PHE A 132 1.92 -5.42 -8.43
N ASN A 133 1.30 -4.56 -9.24
CA ASN A 133 -0.13 -4.30 -9.15
C ASN A 133 -0.91 -5.60 -9.42
N VAL A 134 -1.87 -5.91 -8.55
CA VAL A 134 -2.93 -6.89 -8.86
C VAL A 134 -4.10 -6.14 -9.47
N ASN A 135 -4.32 -6.29 -10.76
CA ASN A 135 -5.41 -5.61 -11.46
C ASN A 135 -6.73 -6.36 -11.26
N LEU A 136 -7.41 -6.12 -10.14
CA LEU A 136 -8.69 -6.74 -9.82
C LEU A 136 -9.79 -6.41 -10.85
N LYS A 137 -9.68 -5.33 -11.63
CA LYS A 137 -10.62 -5.05 -12.74
C LYS A 137 -10.52 -6.09 -13.85
N SER A 138 -9.36 -6.72 -14.05
CA SER A 138 -9.16 -7.78 -15.05
C SER A 138 -9.87 -9.10 -14.71
N ILE A 139 -10.48 -9.20 -13.53
CA ILE A 139 -11.42 -10.26 -13.19
C ILE A 139 -12.69 -10.17 -14.04
N PHE A 140 -13.07 -8.95 -14.41
CA PHE A 140 -14.23 -8.70 -15.28
C PHE A 140 -13.80 -8.64 -16.75
N SER A 141 -14.69 -9.05 -17.65
CA SER A 141 -14.47 -8.92 -19.10
C SER A 141 -14.74 -7.52 -19.64
N ASN A 142 -15.50 -6.69 -18.90
CA ASN A 142 -16.02 -5.40 -19.35
C ASN A 142 -16.01 -4.31 -18.26
N ALA A 143 -14.90 -4.17 -17.52
CA ALA A 143 -14.79 -3.21 -16.40
C ALA A 143 -14.13 -1.86 -16.74
N GLU A 144 -14.04 -1.46 -18.00
CA GLU A 144 -13.45 -0.16 -18.39
C GLU A 144 -14.20 1.03 -17.76
N ASN A 145 -15.53 0.92 -17.64
CA ASN A 145 -16.39 1.95 -17.04
C ASN A 145 -16.51 1.83 -15.51
N LEU A 146 -15.85 0.85 -14.88
CA LEU A 146 -15.93 0.64 -13.43
C LEU A 146 -15.12 1.73 -12.71
N LYS A 147 -15.81 2.68 -12.08
CA LYS A 147 -15.20 3.81 -11.35
C LYS A 147 -14.69 3.45 -9.94
N VAL A 148 -14.88 2.21 -9.51
CA VAL A 148 -14.47 1.71 -8.19
C VAL A 148 -12.94 1.60 -8.10
N GLY A 149 -12.39 2.06 -6.98
CA GLY A 149 -10.94 2.03 -6.69
C GLY A 149 -10.45 0.64 -6.27
N HIS A 150 -9.13 0.47 -6.18
CA HIS A 150 -8.51 -0.82 -5.86
C HIS A 150 -8.93 -1.34 -4.47
N SER A 151 -8.80 -0.51 -3.43
CA SER A 151 -9.22 -0.88 -2.06
C SER A 151 -10.69 -1.32 -1.99
N ASP A 152 -11.56 -0.64 -2.74
CA ASP A 152 -12.99 -0.89 -2.73
C ASP A 152 -13.33 -2.19 -3.51
N LEU A 153 -12.57 -2.53 -4.56
CA LEU A 153 -12.65 -3.84 -5.22
C LEU A 153 -12.12 -4.97 -4.34
N LEU A 154 -11.01 -4.76 -3.64
CA LEU A 154 -10.51 -5.75 -2.68
C LEU A 154 -11.57 -6.00 -1.60
N LYS A 155 -12.23 -4.96 -1.11
CA LYS A 155 -13.35 -5.05 -0.18
C LYS A 155 -14.54 -5.82 -0.77
N LEU A 156 -14.92 -5.56 -2.02
CA LEU A 156 -15.96 -6.32 -2.73
C LEU A 156 -15.65 -7.82 -2.75
N PHE A 157 -14.46 -8.21 -3.23
CA PHE A 157 -14.09 -9.63 -3.32
C PHE A 157 -13.95 -10.28 -1.94
N SER A 158 -13.40 -9.56 -0.96
CA SER A 158 -13.37 -10.01 0.43
C SER A 158 -14.78 -10.23 0.99
N SER A 159 -15.73 -9.37 0.64
CA SER A 159 -17.13 -9.48 1.08
C SER A 159 -17.83 -10.69 0.46
N ILE A 160 -17.49 -11.05 -0.78
CA ILE A 160 -17.96 -12.28 -1.44
C ILE A 160 -17.45 -13.51 -0.69
N VAL A 161 -16.14 -13.57 -0.38
CA VAL A 161 -15.56 -14.67 0.39
C VAL A 161 -16.17 -14.76 1.79
N ASN A 162 -16.38 -13.63 2.46
CA ASN A 162 -17.01 -13.62 3.79
C ASN A 162 -18.49 -14.07 3.76
N SER A 163 -19.24 -13.67 2.74
CA SER A 163 -20.67 -13.99 2.61
C SER A 163 -20.93 -15.44 2.20
N LYS A 164 -20.14 -15.95 1.23
CA LYS A 164 -20.40 -17.23 0.56
C LYS A 164 -19.37 -18.33 0.84
N GLY A 165 -18.24 -17.99 1.44
CA GLY A 165 -17.19 -18.96 1.77
C GLY A 165 -17.54 -19.82 2.97
N SER A 166 -16.93 -21.00 3.03
CA SER A 166 -16.91 -21.86 4.22
C SER A 166 -16.19 -21.18 5.40
N ASP A 167 -16.40 -21.68 6.62
CA ASP A 167 -15.72 -21.11 7.80
C ASP A 167 -14.20 -21.23 7.73
N ASN A 168 -13.67 -22.24 7.05
CA ASN A 168 -12.23 -22.34 6.77
C ASN A 168 -11.77 -21.23 5.82
N GLN A 169 -12.52 -20.95 4.75
CA GLN A 169 -12.21 -19.84 3.84
C GLN A 169 -12.32 -18.48 4.55
N LYS A 170 -13.28 -18.28 5.47
CA LYS A 170 -13.37 -17.07 6.30
C LYS A 170 -12.17 -16.88 7.22
N LYS A 171 -11.66 -17.96 7.84
CA LYS A 171 -10.43 -17.93 8.64
C LYS A 171 -9.23 -17.52 7.79
N VAL A 172 -9.07 -18.13 6.63
CA VAL A 172 -8.00 -17.79 5.67
C VAL A 172 -8.12 -16.34 5.21
N LEU A 173 -9.32 -15.88 4.85
CA LEU A 173 -9.58 -14.48 4.49
C LEU A 173 -9.11 -13.53 5.58
N ASN A 174 -9.45 -13.80 6.84
CA ASN A 174 -9.04 -12.96 7.97
C ASN A 174 -7.52 -12.88 8.10
N SER A 175 -6.81 -14.02 8.00
CA SER A 175 -5.34 -14.04 8.01
C SER A 175 -4.74 -13.23 6.85
N LEU A 176 -5.32 -13.31 5.64
CA LEU A 176 -4.87 -12.54 4.49
C LEU A 176 -5.07 -11.04 4.70
N LEU A 177 -6.23 -10.63 5.24
CA LEU A 177 -6.51 -9.22 5.56
C LEU A 177 -5.56 -8.68 6.64
N ASP A 178 -5.27 -9.48 7.68
CA ASP A 178 -4.31 -9.11 8.73
C ASP A 178 -2.89 -8.92 8.16
N ASN A 179 -2.44 -9.84 7.30
CA ASN A 179 -1.16 -9.72 6.60
C ASN A 179 -1.06 -8.46 5.73
N ILE A 180 -2.15 -8.08 5.08
CA ILE A 180 -2.21 -6.84 4.29
C ILE A 180 -2.16 -5.62 5.23
N ASN A 181 -2.93 -5.62 6.31
CA ASN A 181 -2.99 -4.54 7.29
C ASN A 181 -1.60 -4.24 7.85
N ASP A 182 -0.93 -5.25 8.41
CA ASP A 182 0.33 -5.09 9.11
C ASP A 182 1.42 -4.48 8.21
N ARG A 183 1.55 -5.00 6.98
CA ARG A 183 2.58 -4.53 6.02
C ARG A 183 2.22 -3.17 5.41
N ARG A 184 0.94 -2.89 5.12
CA ARG A 184 0.50 -1.58 4.61
C ARG A 184 0.66 -0.49 5.67
N LEU A 185 0.29 -0.79 6.92
CA LEU A 185 0.46 0.13 8.05
C LEU A 185 1.93 0.39 8.34
N LYS A 186 2.75 -0.66 8.49
CA LYS A 186 4.20 -0.51 8.72
C LYS A 186 4.88 0.31 7.63
N LYS A 187 4.47 0.13 6.36
CA LYS A 187 4.98 0.93 5.25
C LYS A 187 4.53 2.38 5.36
N LEU A 188 3.27 2.66 5.70
CA LEU A 188 2.74 4.01 5.90
C LEU A 188 3.47 4.75 7.03
N VAL A 189 3.83 4.03 8.11
CA VAL A 189 4.65 4.56 9.22
C VAL A 189 6.08 4.84 8.74
N SER A 190 6.72 3.86 8.11
CA SER A 190 8.13 3.95 7.71
C SER A 190 8.40 5.01 6.66
N THR A 191 7.43 5.36 5.81
CA THR A 191 7.56 6.46 4.84
C THR A 191 7.30 7.84 5.44
N GLY A 192 6.80 7.93 6.68
CA GLY A 192 6.39 9.19 7.31
C GLY A 192 5.06 9.75 6.79
N GLN A 193 4.33 9.00 5.96
CA GLN A 193 3.06 9.46 5.36
C GLN A 193 1.87 9.35 6.30
N TRP A 194 1.99 8.55 7.37
CA TRP A 194 0.94 8.39 8.38
C TRP A 194 0.45 9.72 8.96
N THR A 195 1.33 10.73 9.07
CA THR A 195 0.99 12.06 9.59
C THR A 195 -0.01 12.81 8.69
N GLU A 196 0.07 12.68 7.36
CA GLU A 196 -0.91 13.29 6.45
C GLU A 196 -2.23 12.48 6.44
N ALA A 197 -2.14 11.17 6.64
CA ALA A 197 -3.28 10.25 6.56
C ALA A 197 -4.13 10.19 7.84
N ILE A 198 -3.63 10.66 8.98
CA ILE A 198 -4.36 10.71 10.26
C ILE A 198 -4.73 12.16 10.61
N SER A 199 -5.78 12.35 11.41
CA SER A 199 -6.19 13.69 11.88
C SER A 199 -5.08 14.41 12.66
N ASP A 200 -5.00 15.73 12.51
CA ASP A 200 -3.91 16.54 13.08
C ASP A 200 -3.84 16.44 14.62
N SER A 201 -4.99 16.40 15.31
CA SER A 201 -5.04 16.29 16.78
C SER A 201 -4.40 14.98 17.27
N VAL A 202 -4.75 13.86 16.62
CA VAL A 202 -4.20 12.54 16.95
C VAL A 202 -2.73 12.44 16.55
N ALA A 203 -2.34 13.00 15.40
CA ALA A 203 -0.94 13.06 15.00
C ALA A 203 -0.09 13.77 16.06
N ASN A 204 -0.57 14.93 16.55
CA ASN A 204 0.14 15.72 17.56
C ASN A 204 0.25 14.99 18.90
N GLU A 205 -0.78 14.23 19.30
CA GLU A 205 -0.72 13.39 20.49
C GLU A 205 0.34 12.28 20.34
N ILE A 206 0.34 11.57 19.21
CA ILE A 206 1.34 10.53 18.91
C ILE A 206 2.75 11.13 18.88
N ALA A 207 2.92 12.32 18.30
CA ALA A 207 4.18 13.04 18.28
C ALA A 207 4.69 13.33 19.69
N LYS A 208 3.82 13.81 20.58
CA LYS A 208 4.16 14.09 21.97
C LYS A 208 4.59 12.83 22.71
N ASN A 209 3.85 11.73 22.56
CA ASN A 209 4.13 10.45 23.23
C ASN A 209 5.42 9.78 22.74
N ASN A 210 5.84 10.09 21.51
CA ASN A 210 7.02 9.53 20.85
C ASN A 210 8.17 10.53 20.67
N LYS A 211 8.08 11.73 21.25
CA LYS A 211 9.11 12.79 21.17
C LYS A 211 9.48 13.18 19.72
N LEU A 212 8.50 13.21 18.84
CA LEU A 212 8.68 13.61 17.44
C LEU A 212 8.57 15.12 17.27
N THR A 213 9.27 15.64 16.28
CA THR A 213 9.21 17.04 15.85
C THR A 213 8.38 17.15 14.57
N SER A 214 7.34 17.98 14.60
CA SER A 214 6.49 18.24 13.44
C SER A 214 7.12 19.31 12.54
N ILE A 215 7.26 18.99 11.25
CA ILE A 215 7.79 19.89 10.23
C ILE A 215 6.93 19.86 8.97
N LYS A 216 6.98 20.95 8.19
CA LYS A 216 6.50 20.96 6.80
C LYS A 216 7.63 20.47 5.90
N ALA A 217 7.50 19.25 5.38
CA ALA A 217 8.53 18.62 4.55
C ALA A 217 7.94 18.04 3.27
N GLN A 218 8.81 17.79 2.30
CA GLN A 218 8.49 17.09 1.06
C GLN A 218 9.12 15.70 1.11
N LEU A 219 8.30 14.66 0.85
CA LEU A 219 8.73 13.27 0.76
C LEU A 219 8.90 12.89 -0.73
N GLY A 220 10.13 12.62 -1.17
CA GLY A 220 10.46 12.38 -2.57
C GLY A 220 10.08 13.56 -3.46
N SER A 221 9.27 13.31 -4.49
CA SER A 221 8.74 14.34 -5.40
C SER A 221 7.31 14.81 -5.05
N GLN A 222 6.76 14.40 -3.90
CA GLN A 222 5.43 14.83 -3.48
C GLN A 222 5.39 16.32 -3.10
N LYS A 223 4.18 16.87 -3.01
CA LYS A 223 3.98 18.22 -2.46
C LYS A 223 4.41 18.26 -0.98
N THR A 224 4.64 19.47 -0.46
CA THR A 224 4.90 19.66 0.98
C THR A 224 3.69 19.23 1.81
N GLN A 225 3.95 18.49 2.88
CA GLN A 225 2.96 17.95 3.81
C GLN A 225 3.46 17.99 5.27
N ASN A 226 2.58 17.70 6.22
CA ASN A 226 2.98 17.48 7.61
C ASN A 226 3.78 16.17 7.69
N VAL A 227 4.97 16.24 8.29
CA VAL A 227 5.81 15.08 8.56
C VAL A 227 6.33 15.20 9.99
N MET A 228 6.29 14.09 10.73
CA MET A 228 6.82 14.00 12.08
C MET A 228 8.10 13.16 12.07
N ILE A 229 9.22 13.77 12.46
CA ILE A 229 10.55 13.15 12.47
C ILE A 229 11.08 13.01 13.89
N ASP A 230 11.93 12.01 14.13
CA ASP A 230 12.77 12.00 15.32
C ASP A 230 13.96 12.95 15.08
N ALA A 231 14.01 14.02 15.89
CA ALA A 231 15.08 15.01 15.83
C ALA A 231 16.42 14.47 16.35
N ASN A 232 16.42 13.27 16.97
CA ASN A 232 17.60 12.50 17.37
C ASN A 232 18.60 13.31 18.21
N GLY A 233 18.07 14.16 19.10
CA GLY A 233 18.84 15.02 20.00
C GLY A 233 19.22 16.40 19.44
N HIS A 234 18.87 16.71 18.18
CA HIS A 234 19.18 17.99 17.57
C HIS A 234 18.06 19.03 17.79
N ASP A 235 18.47 20.28 18.00
CA ASP A 235 17.58 21.45 17.99
C ASP A 235 17.55 22.05 16.58
N LEU A 236 16.43 21.85 15.86
CA LEU A 236 16.28 22.27 14.45
C LEU A 236 16.51 23.77 14.26
N LEU A 237 16.27 24.61 15.27
CA LEU A 237 16.44 26.07 15.16
C LEU A 237 17.92 26.50 15.18
N LYS A 238 18.84 25.62 15.60
CA LYS A 238 20.27 25.92 15.73
C LYS A 238 21.12 25.38 14.59
N ILE A 239 20.50 24.68 13.63
CA ILE A 239 21.22 24.06 12.52
C ILE A 239 21.43 25.08 11.40
N ASP A 240 22.68 25.26 10.99
CA ASP A 240 23.02 25.92 9.73
C ASP A 240 22.82 24.92 8.58
N TYR A 241 21.59 24.85 8.06
CA TYR A 241 21.21 23.86 7.04
C TYR A 241 22.03 24.00 5.75
N ASP A 242 22.43 25.23 5.41
CA ASP A 242 23.19 25.50 4.18
C ASP A 242 24.59 24.90 4.23
N LYS A 243 25.24 24.95 5.39
CA LYS A 243 26.54 24.29 5.61
C LYS A 243 26.42 22.78 5.82
N THR A 244 25.27 22.31 6.28
CA THR A 244 25.12 20.92 6.75
C THR A 244 24.59 19.97 5.67
N PHE A 245 23.67 20.42 4.81
CA PHE A 245 22.93 19.57 3.88
C PHE A 245 23.01 20.08 2.45
N VAL A 246 22.92 19.16 1.48
CA VAL A 246 22.82 19.52 0.06
C VAL A 246 21.44 20.11 -0.25
N THR A 247 21.36 21.07 -1.17
CA THR A 247 20.05 21.57 -1.63
C THR A 247 19.44 20.62 -2.67
N ALA A 248 18.12 20.67 -2.83
CA ALA A 248 17.44 19.96 -3.91
C ALA A 248 17.89 20.43 -5.31
N ASN A 249 18.42 21.65 -5.44
CA ASN A 249 18.97 22.16 -6.70
C ASN A 249 20.36 21.57 -6.99
N ASP A 250 21.20 21.41 -5.95
CA ASP A 250 22.52 20.78 -6.07
C ASP A 250 22.42 19.35 -6.60
N LEU A 251 21.44 18.58 -6.09
CA LEU A 251 21.16 17.22 -6.54
C LEU A 251 20.76 17.16 -8.02
N LYS A 252 19.99 18.12 -8.52
CA LYS A 252 19.61 18.20 -9.95
C LYS A 252 20.81 18.49 -10.85
N ASN A 253 21.71 19.36 -10.38
CA ASN A 253 22.87 19.81 -11.14
C ASN A 253 24.11 18.91 -10.93
N LYS A 254 23.99 17.82 -10.15
CA LYS A 254 25.07 16.88 -9.81
C LYS A 254 26.26 17.52 -9.08
N ILE A 255 26.02 18.61 -8.36
CA ILE A 255 27.03 19.25 -7.49
C ILE A 255 26.87 18.64 -6.10
N ILE A 256 27.42 17.45 -5.89
CA ILE A 256 27.16 16.68 -4.66
C ILE A 256 28.36 16.79 -3.72
N ASP A 257 28.19 17.57 -2.65
CA ASP A 257 29.09 17.51 -1.49
C ASP A 257 28.84 16.20 -0.73
N LYS A 258 29.85 15.31 -0.74
CA LYS A 258 29.77 13.98 -0.10
C LYS A 258 29.56 14.07 1.41
N ASN A 259 30.15 15.05 2.08
CA ASN A 259 30.03 15.20 3.53
C ASN A 259 28.61 15.62 3.90
N LYS A 260 28.03 16.54 3.12
CA LYS A 260 26.64 16.98 3.33
C LYS A 260 25.63 15.88 3.02
N LEU A 261 25.90 15.01 2.04
CA LEU A 261 25.07 13.85 1.77
C LEU A 261 25.15 12.83 2.91
N GLU A 262 26.34 12.58 3.47
CA GLU A 262 26.51 11.68 4.61
C GLU A 262 25.82 12.22 5.87
N ASN A 263 25.78 13.55 6.08
CA ASN A 263 24.98 14.15 7.15
C ASN A 263 23.50 13.78 7.05
N ALA A 264 22.93 13.69 5.84
CA ALA A 264 21.54 13.31 5.64
C ALA A 264 21.21 11.86 6.07
N LYS A 265 22.21 11.01 6.36
CA LYS A 265 21.97 9.67 6.94
C LYS A 265 22.01 9.65 8.46
N ASN A 266 22.62 10.66 9.08
CA ASN A 266 23.07 10.60 10.47
C ASN A 266 22.28 11.54 11.41
N TYR A 267 21.67 12.61 10.89
CA TYR A 267 21.02 13.64 11.72
C TYR A 267 19.63 13.24 12.22
N PHE A 268 18.75 12.79 11.34
CA PHE A 268 17.33 12.60 11.65
C PHE A 268 16.84 11.23 11.22
N LYS A 269 15.72 10.79 11.81
CA LYS A 269 15.11 9.49 11.50
C LYS A 269 13.61 9.61 11.28
N ILE A 270 13.08 8.76 10.41
CA ILE A 270 11.65 8.43 10.43
C ILE A 270 11.48 7.31 11.46
N GLN A 271 10.91 7.64 12.62
CA GLN A 271 10.71 6.64 13.66
C GLN A 271 9.65 5.62 13.22
N ASN A 272 10.01 4.34 13.28
CA ASN A 272 9.12 3.23 12.92
C ASN A 272 9.28 2.00 13.83
N ASN A 273 9.78 2.18 15.06
CA ASN A 273 9.86 1.10 16.05
C ASN A 273 8.47 0.60 16.48
N ASP A 274 8.43 -0.50 17.24
CA ASP A 274 7.16 -1.14 17.60
C ASP A 274 6.25 -0.24 18.44
N LYS A 275 6.83 0.59 19.32
CA LYS A 275 6.09 1.56 20.13
C LYS A 275 5.26 2.52 19.28
N ILE A 276 5.87 3.21 18.31
CA ILE A 276 5.11 4.15 17.46
C ILE A 276 4.13 3.40 16.54
N LEU A 277 4.48 2.19 16.11
CA LEU A 277 3.59 1.37 15.29
C LEU A 277 2.31 0.99 16.04
N GLU A 278 2.41 0.58 17.31
CA GLU A 278 1.28 0.29 18.19
C GLU A 278 0.43 1.53 18.47
N ASP A 279 1.07 2.67 18.78
CA ASP A 279 0.38 3.94 19.00
C ASP A 279 -0.44 4.35 17.76
N ILE A 280 0.14 4.22 16.55
CA ILE A 280 -0.57 4.53 15.31
C ILE A 280 -1.66 3.48 15.04
N LYS A 281 -1.38 2.18 15.16
CA LYS A 281 -2.36 1.10 14.92
C LYS A 281 -3.62 1.28 15.77
N SER A 282 -3.46 1.60 17.05
CA SER A 282 -4.57 1.77 17.99
C SER A 282 -5.52 2.94 17.67
N LYS A 283 -5.06 3.94 16.90
CA LYS A 283 -5.83 5.16 16.61
C LYS A 283 -6.17 5.37 15.14
N PHE A 284 -5.38 4.83 14.20
CA PHE A 284 -5.43 5.20 12.78
C PHE A 284 -6.81 5.01 12.15
N SER A 285 -7.36 3.79 12.19
CA SER A 285 -8.59 3.42 11.47
C SER A 285 -9.86 4.13 11.95
N LYS A 286 -9.82 4.83 13.07
CA LYS A 286 -10.93 5.63 13.61
C LYS A 286 -10.76 7.13 13.40
N ASN A 287 -9.58 7.56 12.93
CA ASN A 287 -9.17 8.97 12.90
C ASN A 287 -8.47 9.32 11.58
N ILE A 288 -8.87 8.70 10.47
CA ILE A 288 -8.32 8.98 9.14
C ILE A 288 -8.68 10.40 8.72
N ASN A 289 -7.72 11.12 8.13
CA ASN A 289 -7.93 12.45 7.59
C ASN A 289 -8.81 12.40 6.33
N GLU A 290 -9.92 13.14 6.32
CA GLU A 290 -10.91 13.13 5.24
C GLU A 290 -10.39 13.72 3.92
N ASN A 291 -9.35 14.57 3.97
CA ASN A 291 -8.92 15.40 2.84
C ASN A 291 -7.80 14.79 1.97
N ILE A 292 -7.46 13.52 2.18
CA ILE A 292 -6.41 12.83 1.41
C ILE A 292 -6.89 12.40 0.01
N LYS A 293 -5.98 12.39 -0.98
CA LYS A 293 -6.25 12.04 -2.39
C LYS A 293 -5.17 11.12 -2.95
N GLY A 294 -5.42 10.49 -4.10
CA GLY A 294 -4.44 9.66 -4.79
C GLY A 294 -4.05 8.40 -4.02
N SER A 295 -2.80 7.96 -4.16
CA SER A 295 -2.29 6.73 -3.56
C SER A 295 -2.43 6.65 -2.03
N ILE A 296 -2.19 7.76 -1.32
CA ILE A 296 -2.29 7.77 0.15
C ILE A 296 -3.73 7.53 0.61
N ARG A 297 -4.74 7.96 -0.16
CA ARG A 297 -6.15 7.66 0.12
C ARG A 297 -6.46 6.18 -0.03
N ASP A 298 -6.00 5.54 -1.11
CA ASP A 298 -6.21 4.10 -1.33
C ASP A 298 -5.50 3.28 -0.23
N HIS A 299 -4.31 3.71 0.19
CA HIS A 299 -3.58 3.08 1.30
C HIS A 299 -4.30 3.21 2.64
N ALA A 300 -4.82 4.40 2.97
CA ALA A 300 -5.59 4.60 4.19
C ALA A 300 -6.87 3.76 4.20
N LYS A 301 -7.61 3.72 3.08
CA LYS A 301 -8.81 2.88 2.91
C LYS A 301 -8.49 1.38 3.06
N LEU A 302 -7.37 0.91 2.51
CA LEU A 302 -6.95 -0.48 2.66
C LEU A 302 -6.72 -0.82 4.13
N ILE A 303 -5.98 0.02 4.86
CA ILE A 303 -5.71 -0.18 6.29
C ILE A 303 -7.01 -0.13 7.10
N GLU A 304 -7.87 0.86 6.84
CA GLU A 304 -9.18 0.98 7.48
C GLU A 304 -10.03 -0.26 7.30
N PHE A 305 -10.17 -0.73 6.05
CA PHE A 305 -10.98 -1.89 5.72
C PHE A 305 -10.41 -3.17 6.35
N THR A 306 -9.11 -3.39 6.22
CA THR A 306 -8.44 -4.61 6.73
C THR A 306 -8.43 -4.68 8.26
N GLU A 307 -8.41 -3.54 8.95
CA GLU A 307 -8.56 -3.47 10.41
C GLU A 307 -10.02 -3.68 10.83
N ASN A 308 -10.94 -2.90 10.27
CA ASN A 308 -12.33 -2.87 10.72
C ASN A 308 -13.15 -4.07 10.23
N LYS A 309 -12.74 -4.68 9.11
CA LYS A 309 -13.38 -5.84 8.44
C LYS A 309 -14.90 -5.69 8.29
N LYS A 310 -15.37 -4.47 8.05
CA LYS A 310 -16.78 -4.16 7.75
C LYS A 310 -17.07 -4.46 6.29
N PHE A 311 -17.49 -5.68 6.00
CA PHE A 311 -17.80 -6.15 4.64
C PHE A 311 -19.06 -5.49 4.06
N ASN A 312 -19.12 -5.44 2.74
CA ASN A 312 -20.33 -5.05 2.01
C ASN A 312 -21.36 -6.20 2.07
N THR A 313 -22.64 -5.85 2.02
CA THR A 313 -23.71 -6.84 1.85
C THR A 313 -23.71 -7.36 0.41
N ILE A 314 -23.74 -8.68 0.25
CA ILE A 314 -23.82 -9.37 -1.04
C ILE A 314 -25.19 -10.01 -1.16
N ASN A 315 -25.99 -9.57 -2.14
CA ASN A 315 -27.33 -10.09 -2.37
C ASN A 315 -27.36 -10.98 -3.60
N ASP A 316 -28.01 -12.14 -3.48
CA ASP A 316 -28.27 -13.02 -4.61
C ASP A 316 -29.48 -12.52 -5.39
N ASN A 317 -29.33 -12.39 -6.71
CA ASN A 317 -30.48 -12.10 -7.58
C ASN A 317 -31.10 -13.44 -8.00
N SER A 318 -32.28 -13.75 -7.46
CA SER A 318 -33.02 -14.95 -7.82
C SER A 318 -33.59 -14.81 -9.23
N ASN A 319 -33.19 -15.71 -10.14
CA ASN A 319 -33.84 -15.83 -11.45
C ASN A 319 -35.10 -16.71 -11.35
N SER A 320 -36.06 -16.51 -12.25
CA SER A 320 -37.32 -17.27 -12.33
C SER A 320 -37.15 -18.79 -12.33
N ASP A 321 -36.00 -19.28 -12.78
CA ASP A 321 -35.69 -20.70 -12.97
C ASP A 321 -34.87 -21.30 -11.81
N SER A 322 -34.88 -20.67 -10.62
CA SER A 322 -34.24 -21.14 -9.37
C SER A 322 -32.70 -21.26 -9.35
N LYS A 323 -31.98 -20.80 -10.39
CA LYS A 323 -30.50 -20.73 -10.40
C LYS A 323 -30.03 -19.29 -10.19
N ILE A 324 -29.17 -19.06 -9.19
CA ILE A 324 -28.50 -17.76 -8.98
C ILE A 324 -27.49 -17.59 -10.11
N LYS A 325 -27.67 -16.56 -10.94
CA LYS A 325 -26.75 -16.25 -12.05
C LYS A 325 -25.95 -14.96 -11.83
N SER A 326 -26.43 -14.10 -10.92
CA SER A 326 -25.81 -12.81 -10.63
C SER A 326 -25.95 -12.44 -9.16
N ILE A 327 -25.05 -11.58 -8.71
CA ILE A 327 -25.07 -10.99 -7.37
C ILE A 327 -25.03 -9.47 -7.46
N THR A 328 -25.58 -8.80 -6.45
CA THR A 328 -25.56 -7.34 -6.34
C THR A 328 -24.71 -6.92 -5.14
N CYS A 329 -23.83 -5.93 -5.35
CA CYS A 329 -23.08 -5.28 -4.29
C CYS A 329 -23.15 -3.76 -4.44
N LYS A 330 -23.37 -3.06 -3.33
CA LYS A 330 -23.13 -1.62 -3.22
C LYS A 330 -21.73 -1.40 -2.67
N VAL A 331 -20.95 -0.54 -3.31
CA VAL A 331 -19.54 -0.27 -2.98
C VAL A 331 -19.33 1.19 -2.69
#